data_AF-T1B0B8-F1
#
_entry.id   AF-T1B0B8-F1
#
_cell.length_a   1.000
_cell.length_b   1.000
_cell.length_c   1.000
_cell.angle_alpha   90.00
_cell.angle_beta   90.00
_cell.angle_gamma   90.00
#
_symmetry.space_group_name_H-M   'P 1'
#
loop_
_entity.id
_entity.type
_entity.pdbx_description
1 polymer ?
#
loop_
_entity_poly.entity_id
_entity_poly.type
_entity_poly.pdbx_seq_one_letter_code
_entity_poly.pdbx_strand_id
1 'polypeptide(L)'
;MTGWSLPLPRELEQGDVTCAFKFRPFAHEPGSVTVLGRTYADGGENQAKAILADFAVHPATAQHLATELATHCVSDAPPSGLVRHMAQAYLASGGMLPALYAAMLEHPATWAPDARKFRTPQDLLYAGLRAGGIDPGDKPQPWEGF
;
A
#
# COMPACT_ATOMS: atom_id res chain seq x y z
N MET A 1 13.18 1.50 -16.25
CA MET A 1 12.89 0.17 -15.68
C MET A 1 12.29 -0.70 -16.75
N THR A 2 13.11 -1.45 -17.48
CA THR A 2 12.68 -2.37 -18.55
C THR A 2 12.83 -3.82 -18.07
N GLY A 3 12.21 -4.76 -18.78
CA GLY A 3 12.27 -6.20 -18.43
C GLY A 3 11.24 -6.66 -17.41
N TRP A 4 10.29 -5.83 -17.00
CA TRP A 4 9.19 -6.22 -16.11
C TRP A 4 7.91 -6.42 -16.92
N SER A 5 7.30 -7.60 -16.83
CA SER A 5 6.03 -7.90 -17.51
C SER A 5 5.07 -8.63 -16.59
N LEU A 6 3.82 -8.76 -17.04
CA LEU A 6 2.88 -9.70 -16.45
C LEU A 6 3.24 -11.14 -16.87
N PRO A 7 2.94 -12.13 -16.01
CA PRO A 7 2.98 -13.54 -16.40
C PRO A 7 1.91 -13.82 -17.48
N LEU A 8 2.25 -14.68 -18.45
CA LEU A 8 1.32 -15.09 -19.50
C LEU A 8 0.32 -16.13 -18.97
N PRO A 9 -0.87 -16.29 -19.57
CA PRO A 9 -1.88 -17.28 -19.13
C PRO A 9 -1.32 -18.69 -18.97
N ARG A 10 -0.48 -19.13 -19.92
CA ARG A 10 0.18 -20.44 -19.86
C ARG A 10 1.15 -20.60 -18.68
N GLU A 11 1.81 -19.50 -18.28
CA GLU A 11 2.74 -19.49 -17.15
C GLU A 11 1.96 -19.52 -15.81
N LEU A 12 0.78 -18.89 -15.76
CA LEU A 12 -0.14 -18.96 -14.62
C LEU A 12 -0.69 -20.38 -14.42
N GLU A 13 -1.08 -21.05 -15.51
CA GLU A 13 -1.59 -22.42 -15.50
C GLU A 13 -0.55 -23.45 -15.02
N GLN A 14 0.73 -23.18 -15.26
CA GLN A 14 1.84 -24.05 -14.85
C GLN A 14 2.19 -23.92 -13.35
N GLY A 15 1.49 -23.05 -12.60
CA GLY A 15 1.70 -22.88 -11.16
C GLY A 15 3.03 -22.22 -10.78
N ASP A 16 3.76 -21.70 -11.77
CA ASP A 16 5.12 -21.15 -11.60
C ASP A 16 5.11 -19.68 -11.14
N VAL A 17 3.93 -19.15 -10.80
CA VAL A 17 3.69 -17.73 -10.53
C VAL A 17 3.27 -17.56 -9.08
N THR A 18 4.18 -17.08 -8.25
CA THR A 18 3.92 -16.72 -6.85
C THR A 18 3.61 -15.22 -6.67
N CYS A 19 3.77 -14.40 -7.71
CA CYS A 19 3.52 -12.96 -7.66
C CYS A 19 2.99 -12.41 -8.99
N ALA A 20 2.35 -11.24 -8.96
CA ALA A 20 1.69 -10.63 -10.12
C ALA A 20 2.66 -10.10 -11.21
N PHE A 21 3.97 -10.32 -11.09
CA PHE A 21 4.97 -9.84 -12.04
C PHE A 21 5.98 -10.95 -12.40
N LYS A 22 6.63 -10.80 -13.56
CA LYS A 22 7.74 -11.65 -14.00
C LYS A 22 8.85 -10.80 -14.58
N PHE A 23 10.09 -11.02 -14.13
CA PHE A 23 11.27 -10.40 -14.73
C PHE A 23 11.73 -11.19 -15.96
N ARG A 24 11.99 -10.49 -17.07
CA ARG A 24 12.45 -11.05 -18.34
C ARG A 24 13.84 -10.47 -18.67
N PRO A 25 14.92 -11.22 -18.44
CA PRO A 25 16.30 -10.73 -18.67
C PRO A 25 16.55 -10.23 -20.09
N PHE A 26 16.02 -10.92 -21.11
CA PHE A 26 16.20 -10.54 -22.52
C PHE A 26 15.43 -9.29 -22.95
N ALA A 27 14.49 -8.81 -22.11
CA ALA A 27 13.75 -7.57 -22.35
C ALA A 27 14.25 -6.43 -21.43
N HIS A 28 15.31 -6.67 -20.65
CA HIS A 28 15.95 -5.68 -19.80
C HIS A 28 17.02 -4.93 -20.58
N GLU A 29 17.03 -3.61 -20.43
CA GLU A 29 18.07 -2.74 -20.96
C GLU A 29 19.26 -2.77 -19.99
N PRO A 30 20.42 -3.28 -20.40
CA PRO A 30 21.58 -3.40 -19.53
C PRO A 30 22.22 -2.04 -19.25
N GLY A 31 22.99 -1.97 -18.16
CA GLY A 31 23.74 -0.79 -17.76
C GLY A 31 23.22 -0.08 -16.52
N SER A 32 24.00 0.90 -16.06
CA SER A 32 23.67 1.69 -14.88
C SER A 32 22.59 2.72 -15.18
N VAL A 33 21.63 2.89 -14.27
CA VAL A 33 20.57 3.90 -14.39
C VAL A 33 20.71 4.92 -13.26
N THR A 34 20.53 6.21 -13.58
CA THR A 34 20.48 7.27 -12.57
C THR A 34 19.04 7.69 -12.33
N VAL A 35 18.60 7.63 -11.07
CA VAL A 35 17.24 7.93 -10.64
C VAL A 35 17.30 8.80 -9.40
N LEU A 36 16.62 9.96 -9.41
CA LEU A 36 16.65 10.95 -8.32
C LEU A 36 18.07 11.31 -7.83
N GLY A 37 19.03 11.40 -8.76
CA GLY A 37 20.42 11.75 -8.46
C GLY A 37 21.25 10.60 -7.84
N ARG A 38 20.67 9.41 -7.66
CA ARG A 38 21.40 8.19 -7.28
C ARG A 38 21.65 7.30 -8.49
N THR A 39 22.85 6.78 -8.61
CA THR A 39 23.21 5.84 -9.68
C THR A 39 23.13 4.41 -9.15
N TYR A 40 22.41 3.56 -9.88
CA TYR A 40 22.24 2.15 -9.59
C TYR A 40 23.01 1.35 -10.64
N ALA A 41 23.93 0.51 -10.20
CA ALA A 41 24.66 -0.39 -11.09
C ALA A 41 23.71 -1.36 -11.79
N ASP A 42 24.14 -1.93 -12.92
CA ASP A 42 23.41 -3.04 -13.53
C ASP A 42 23.38 -4.22 -12.56
N GLY A 43 22.18 -4.72 -12.31
CA GLY A 43 21.92 -5.87 -11.45
C GLY A 43 20.70 -6.66 -11.89
N GLY A 44 20.28 -6.49 -13.16
CA GLY A 44 19.03 -7.06 -13.67
C GLY A 44 17.82 -6.71 -12.79
N GLU A 45 17.11 -7.73 -12.31
CA GLU A 45 15.92 -7.55 -11.46
C GLU A 45 16.22 -6.78 -10.17
N ASN A 46 17.40 -6.99 -9.58
CA ASN A 46 17.77 -6.38 -8.31
C ASN A 46 18.00 -4.87 -8.44
N GLN A 47 18.35 -4.37 -9.63
CA GLN A 47 18.46 -2.93 -9.88
C GLN A 47 17.11 -2.25 -9.66
N ALA A 48 16.04 -2.80 -10.24
CA ALA A 48 14.70 -2.26 -10.07
C ALA A 48 14.17 -2.43 -8.64
N LYS A 49 14.43 -3.56 -7.99
CA LYS A 49 14.08 -3.77 -6.58
C LYS A 49 14.74 -2.75 -5.65
N ALA A 50 16.02 -2.43 -5.87
CA ALA A 50 16.74 -1.43 -5.10
C ALA A 50 16.13 -0.03 -5.26
N ILE A 51 15.80 0.36 -6.50
CA ILE A 51 15.14 1.65 -6.76
C ILE A 51 13.76 1.71 -6.09
N LEU A 52 12.96 0.64 -6.17
CA LEU A 52 11.65 0.59 -5.52
C LEU A 52 11.73 0.63 -4.00
N ALA A 53 12.72 -0.02 -3.40
CA ALA A 53 12.98 0.05 -1.97
C ALA A 53 13.30 1.49 -1.54
N ASP A 54 14.15 2.19 -2.28
CA ASP A 54 14.48 3.59 -2.04
C ASP A 54 13.27 4.52 -2.21
N PHE A 55 12.41 4.26 -3.21
CA PHE A 55 11.16 5.01 -3.40
C PHE A 55 10.17 4.79 -2.27
N ALA A 56 10.05 3.56 -1.75
CA ALA A 56 9.13 3.23 -0.67
C ALA A 56 9.43 4.05 0.58
N VAL A 57 10.71 4.25 0.92
CA VAL A 57 11.13 5.02 2.11
C VAL A 57 11.48 6.48 1.81
N HIS A 58 11.12 6.99 0.63
CA HIS A 58 11.36 8.39 0.30
C HIS A 58 10.43 9.32 1.11
N PRO A 59 10.91 10.48 1.62
CA PRO A 59 10.08 11.39 2.44
C PRO A 59 8.79 11.85 1.77
N ALA A 60 8.82 12.08 0.44
CA ALA A 60 7.62 12.42 -0.32
C ALA A 60 6.58 11.28 -0.34
N THR A 61 7.03 10.02 -0.42
CA THR A 61 6.16 8.84 -0.37
C THR A 61 5.53 8.71 1.01
N ALA A 62 6.33 8.86 2.07
CA ALA A 62 5.84 8.81 3.45
C ALA A 62 4.77 9.89 3.71
N GLN A 63 5.01 11.12 3.25
CA GLN A 63 4.06 12.22 3.37
C GLN A 63 2.77 11.94 2.58
N HIS A 64 2.89 11.43 1.36
CA HIS A 64 1.74 11.11 0.52
C HIS A 64 0.88 10.01 1.13
N LEU A 65 1.48 8.89 1.55
CA LEU A 65 0.79 7.78 2.22
C LEU A 65 0.10 8.24 3.51
N ALA A 66 0.80 9.02 4.34
CA ALA A 66 0.23 9.55 5.56
C ALA A 66 -0.96 10.48 5.29
N THR A 67 -0.89 11.30 4.24
CA THR A 67 -1.98 12.20 3.84
C THR A 67 -3.20 11.40 3.38
N GLU A 68 -3.03 10.46 2.46
CA GLU A 68 -4.14 9.65 1.92
C GLU A 68 -4.85 8.87 3.04
N LEU A 69 -4.07 8.23 3.93
CA LEU A 69 -4.65 7.47 5.04
C LEU A 69 -5.36 8.37 6.04
N ALA A 70 -4.77 9.50 6.43
CA ALA A 70 -5.44 10.43 7.34
C ALA A 70 -6.72 11.01 6.71
N THR A 71 -6.67 11.32 5.41
CA THR A 71 -7.84 11.79 4.64
C THR A 71 -8.96 10.75 4.61
N HIS A 72 -8.59 9.49 4.44
CA HIS A 72 -9.54 8.39 4.36
C HIS A 72 -10.11 8.01 5.73
N CYS A 73 -9.30 8.00 6.79
CA CYS A 73 -9.70 7.47 8.09
C CYS A 73 -10.15 8.52 9.11
N VAL A 74 -9.72 9.78 8.99
CA VAL A 74 -9.92 10.80 10.04
C VAL A 74 -10.84 11.92 9.57
N SER A 75 -10.47 12.65 8.53
CA SER A 75 -11.27 13.75 7.96
C SER A 75 -10.79 14.09 6.56
N ASP A 76 -11.64 14.66 5.71
CA ASP A 76 -11.24 15.05 4.33
C ASP A 76 -10.11 16.10 4.29
N ALA A 77 -9.92 16.84 5.39
CA ALA A 77 -8.86 17.82 5.58
C ALA A 77 -8.13 17.53 6.92
N PRO A 78 -7.24 16.52 6.95
CA PRO A 78 -6.57 16.13 8.19
C PRO A 78 -5.58 17.21 8.65
N PRO A 79 -5.43 17.44 9.97
CA PRO A 79 -4.44 18.40 10.48
C PRO A 79 -3.02 18.03 10.03
N SER A 80 -2.24 19.00 9.56
CA SER A 80 -0.86 18.78 9.09
C SER A 80 0.05 18.18 10.17
N GLY A 81 -0.24 18.46 11.45
CA GLY A 81 0.45 17.85 12.59
C GLY A 81 0.31 16.33 12.65
N LEU A 82 -0.90 15.80 12.42
CA LEU A 82 -1.17 14.36 12.38
C LEU A 82 -0.43 13.70 11.22
N VAL A 83 -0.54 14.28 10.02
CA VAL A 83 0.12 13.74 8.81
C VAL A 83 1.64 13.67 9.01
N ARG A 84 2.24 14.72 9.57
CA ARG A 84 3.68 14.75 9.87
C ARG A 84 4.10 13.70 10.89
N HIS A 85 3.31 13.51 11.96
CA HIS A 85 3.55 12.47 12.98
C HIS A 85 3.55 11.07 12.36
N MET A 86 2.54 10.78 11.55
CA MET A 86 2.39 9.53 10.80
C MET A 86 3.58 9.29 9.85
N ALA A 87 3.93 10.28 9.03
CA ALA A 87 5.05 10.17 8.08
C ALA A 87 6.39 9.92 8.78
N GLN A 88 6.63 10.56 9.92
CA GLN A 88 7.83 10.35 10.73
C GLN A 88 7.90 8.92 11.28
N ALA A 89 6.80 8.39 11.81
CA ALA A 89 6.75 7.01 12.31
C ALA A 89 7.02 5.98 11.19
N TYR A 90 6.45 6.21 10.00
CA TYR A 90 6.69 5.35 8.84
C TYR A 90 8.17 5.33 8.44
N LEU A 91 8.80 6.49 8.32
CA LEU A 91 10.23 6.58 8.00
C LEU A 91 11.12 5.96 9.08
N ALA A 92 10.83 6.24 10.36
CA ALA A 92 11.57 5.68 11.49
C ALA A 92 11.51 4.15 11.56
N SER A 93 10.39 3.57 11.08
CA SER A 93 10.20 2.12 11.02
C SER A 93 10.82 1.44 9.78
N GLY A 94 11.43 2.21 8.86
CA GLY A 94 11.92 1.68 7.59
C GLY A 94 10.81 1.38 6.58
N GLY A 95 9.67 2.06 6.67
CA GLY A 95 8.56 1.93 5.73
C GLY A 95 7.50 0.89 6.10
N MET A 96 7.35 0.60 7.39
CA MET A 96 6.35 -0.37 7.88
C MET A 96 4.98 0.30 8.04
N LEU A 97 3.99 -0.16 7.27
CA LEU A 97 2.60 0.30 7.40
C LEU A 97 2.00 0.12 8.82
N PRO A 98 2.28 -0.96 9.56
CA PRO A 98 1.80 -1.07 10.95
C PRO A 98 2.22 0.09 11.85
N ALA A 99 3.44 0.61 11.69
CA ALA A 99 3.93 1.75 12.49
C ALA A 99 3.17 3.04 12.12
N LEU A 100 2.89 3.23 10.83
CA LEU A 100 2.08 4.35 10.32
C LEU A 100 0.65 4.33 10.89
N TYR A 101 0.00 3.16 10.92
CA TYR A 101 -1.34 2.99 11.50
C TYR A 101 -1.34 3.20 13.01
N ALA A 102 -0.35 2.66 13.73
CA ALA A 102 -0.23 2.85 15.18
C ALA A 102 -0.09 4.34 15.52
N ALA A 103 0.77 5.07 14.79
CA ALA A 103 0.97 6.51 14.94
C ALA A 103 -0.31 7.33 14.69
N MET A 104 -1.15 6.90 13.74
CA MET A 104 -2.46 7.51 13.53
C MET A 104 -3.38 7.28 14.73
N LEU A 105 -3.49 6.04 15.20
CA LEU A 105 -4.44 5.66 16.25
C LEU A 105 -4.09 6.26 17.62
N GLU A 106 -2.80 6.47 17.92
CA GLU A 106 -2.37 7.09 19.18
C GLU A 106 -2.55 8.62 19.21
N HIS A 107 -2.59 9.27 18.05
CA HIS A 107 -2.57 10.73 17.97
C HIS A 107 -3.94 11.34 18.35
N PRO A 108 -4.01 12.31 19.28
CA PRO A 108 -5.29 12.82 19.79
C PRO A 108 -6.20 13.44 18.71
N ALA A 109 -5.62 14.04 17.67
CA ALA A 109 -6.38 14.63 16.57
C ALA A 109 -7.25 13.61 15.81
N THR A 110 -6.91 12.32 15.86
CA THR A 110 -7.68 11.23 15.24
C THR A 110 -9.05 11.07 15.89
N TRP A 111 -9.17 11.42 17.17
CA TRP A 111 -10.38 11.25 17.99
C TRP A 111 -11.06 12.57 18.32
N ALA A 112 -10.62 13.67 17.71
CA ALA A 112 -11.22 14.98 17.92
C ALA A 112 -12.66 15.02 17.38
N PRO A 113 -13.56 15.84 17.95
CA PRO A 113 -14.95 15.98 17.46
C PRO A 113 -15.07 16.40 15.98
N ASP A 114 -13.99 16.97 15.43
CA ASP A 114 -13.89 17.43 14.05
C ASP A 114 -13.37 16.33 13.09
N ALA A 115 -12.93 15.18 13.62
CA ALA A 115 -12.60 13.97 12.86
C ALA A 115 -13.88 13.27 12.38
N ARG A 116 -14.57 13.89 11.42
CA ARG A 116 -15.92 13.53 10.97
C ARG A 116 -15.95 12.60 9.77
N LYS A 117 -15.09 11.58 9.72
CA LYS A 117 -15.21 10.56 8.68
C LYS A 117 -16.30 9.56 9.03
N PHE A 118 -17.41 9.63 8.31
CA PHE A 118 -18.46 8.63 8.41
C PHE A 118 -18.06 7.38 7.63
N ARG A 119 -18.22 6.21 8.26
CA ARG A 119 -18.20 4.93 7.55
C ARG A 119 -19.43 4.81 6.67
N THR A 120 -19.26 4.23 5.49
CA THR A 120 -20.42 3.91 4.64
C THR A 120 -21.28 2.83 5.33
N PRO A 121 -22.59 2.75 5.04
CA PRO A 121 -23.45 1.71 5.61
C PRO A 121 -22.93 0.28 5.38
N GLN A 122 -22.38 0.02 4.19
CA GLN A 122 -21.75 -1.26 3.86
C GLN A 122 -20.51 -1.53 4.74
N ASP A 123 -19.62 -0.55 4.94
CA ASP A 123 -18.42 -0.74 5.77
C ASP A 123 -18.79 -0.98 7.23
N LEU A 124 -19.85 -0.30 7.71
CA LEU A 124 -20.38 -0.51 9.05
C LEU A 124 -20.95 -1.93 9.20
N LEU A 125 -21.71 -2.41 8.22
CA LEU A 125 -22.23 -3.77 8.19
C LEU A 125 -21.08 -4.80 8.26
N TYR A 126 -20.08 -4.68 7.38
CA TYR A 126 -18.93 -5.58 7.39
C TYR A 126 -18.13 -5.52 8.70
N ALA A 127 -17.94 -4.33 9.27
CA ALA A 127 -17.30 -4.18 10.56
C ALA A 127 -18.10 -4.85 11.68
N GLY A 128 -19.43 -4.74 11.66
CA GLY A 128 -20.32 -5.41 12.61
C GLY A 128 -20.28 -6.93 12.49
N LEU A 129 -20.32 -7.46 11.26
CA LEU A 129 -20.17 -8.90 11.00
C LEU A 129 -18.84 -9.43 11.53
N ARG A 130 -17.73 -8.76 11.22
CA ARG A 130 -16.39 -9.14 11.75
C ARG A 130 -16.33 -9.06 13.27
N ALA A 131 -16.86 -8.00 13.88
CA ALA A 131 -16.87 -7.85 15.33
C ALA A 131 -17.72 -8.93 16.02
N GLY A 132 -18.79 -9.39 15.36
CA GLY A 132 -19.63 -10.49 15.81
C GLY A 132 -19.06 -11.89 15.50
N GLY A 133 -17.91 -12.00 14.83
CA GLY A 133 -17.36 -13.29 14.38
C GLY A 133 -18.22 -13.99 13.32
N ILE A 134 -19.06 -13.24 12.61
CA ILE A 134 -19.96 -13.75 11.59
C ILE A 134 -19.21 -13.75 10.26
N ASP A 135 -18.95 -14.95 9.75
CA ASP A 135 -18.41 -15.15 8.41
C ASP A 135 -19.57 -15.12 7.38
N PRO A 136 -19.62 -14.13 6.47
CA PRO A 136 -20.64 -14.09 5.42
C PRO A 136 -20.44 -15.19 4.36
N GLY A 137 -19.36 -15.96 4.44
CA GLY A 137 -19.00 -17.04 3.53
C GLY A 137 -18.21 -16.55 2.31
N ASP A 138 -17.25 -17.34 1.88
CA ASP A 138 -16.32 -17.01 0.79
C ASP A 138 -16.94 -17.08 -0.63
N LYS A 139 -18.21 -17.48 -0.73
CA LYS A 139 -18.87 -17.69 -2.03
C LYS A 139 -19.98 -16.68 -2.23
N PRO A 140 -19.97 -15.89 -3.32
CA PRO A 140 -21.15 -15.14 -3.71
C PRO A 140 -22.29 -16.15 -3.91
N GLN A 141 -23.32 -16.06 -3.09
CA GLN A 141 -24.51 -16.87 -3.26
C GLN A 141 -25.25 -16.36 -4.50
N PRO A 142 -25.69 -17.23 -5.41
CA PRO A 142 -26.58 -16.84 -6.49
C PRO A 142 -27.83 -16.18 -5.87
N TRP A 143 -28.31 -15.12 -6.51
CA TRP A 143 -29.58 -14.51 -6.12
C TRP A 143 -30.72 -15.51 -6.43
N GLU A 144 -31.39 -16.01 -5.39
CA GLU A 144 -32.46 -17.03 -5.51
C GLU A 144 -33.87 -16.42 -5.69
N GLY A 145 -34.02 -15.09 -5.73
CA GLY A 145 -35.34 -14.43 -5.85
C GLY A 145 -36.14 -14.36 -4.55
N PHE A 146 -37.29 -13.66 -4.59
CA PHE A 146 -38.27 -13.58 -3.50
C PHE A 146 -39.41 -14.57 -3.71
#